data_AF-A0A7J4DVG0-F1
#
_entry.id   AF-A0A7J4DVG0-F1
#
_cell.length_a   1.000
_cell.length_b   1.000
_cell.length_c   1.000
_cell.angle_alpha   90.00
_cell.angle_beta   90.00
_cell.angle_gamma   90.00
#
_symmetry.space_group_name_H-M   'P 1'
#
loop_
_entity.id
_entity.type
_entity.pdbx_description
1 polymer ?
#
loop_
_entity_poly.entity_id
_entity_poly.type
_entity_poly.pdbx_seq_one_letter_code
_entity_poly.pdbx_strand_id
1 'polypeptide(L)'
;MANSVFPIPVEAAKKAQLTITGALDDHLAVSGCGGYATINPHKLAYHDPSLQGWVGLLVRGEKPIKSVKVERFTLYQNIYQIAWKLAVIGQWWNAATVNGIASLLAYREPVEPLIEALNVDNILGGGVSGKGPTIYVVGIEEKAVEEALDLLAKAYGGEKIVTKIVACKNNSHKPTEQTITKTFNTIKPNTI
;
A
#
# COMPACT_ATOMS: atom_id res chain seq x y z
N MET A 1 -6.89 24.71 21.92
CA MET A 1 -6.90 24.49 20.47
C MET A 1 -5.51 24.06 20.06
N ALA A 2 -5.30 22.76 19.81
CA ALA A 2 -4.01 22.28 19.33
C ALA A 2 -3.91 22.58 17.84
N ASN A 3 -3.04 23.53 17.47
CA ASN A 3 -2.63 23.73 16.08
C ASN A 3 -2.03 22.41 15.58
N SER A 4 -2.77 21.69 14.73
CA SER A 4 -2.25 20.51 14.05
C SER A 4 -1.22 20.98 13.04
N VAL A 5 0.06 20.93 13.42
CA VAL A 5 1.17 21.17 12.50
C VAL A 5 1.22 19.97 11.57
N PHE A 6 0.62 20.09 10.38
CA PHE A 6 0.75 19.09 9.33
C PHE A 6 2.17 19.14 8.74
N PRO A 7 2.72 17.99 8.27
CA PRO A 7 4.02 18.02 7.60
C PRO A 7 3.92 18.91 6.35
N ILE A 8 4.78 19.92 6.25
CA ILE A 8 4.88 20.84 5.10
C ILE A 8 4.85 20.09 3.74
N PRO A 9 5.51 18.92 3.56
CA PRO A 9 5.45 18.17 2.30
C PRO A 9 4.05 17.69 1.89
N VAL A 10 3.21 17.29 2.84
CA VAL A 10 1.85 16.77 2.58
C VAL A 10 0.93 17.90 2.09
N GLU A 11 0.99 19.05 2.75
CA GLU A 11 0.25 20.24 2.36
C GLU A 11 0.70 20.78 1.00
N ALA A 12 2.02 20.75 0.73
CA ALA A 12 2.56 21.14 -0.57
C ALA A 12 2.06 20.22 -1.69
N ALA A 13 2.07 18.89 -1.48
CA ALA A 13 1.61 17.92 -2.48
C ALA A 13 0.11 18.05 -2.81
N LYS A 14 -0.73 18.34 -1.80
CA LYS A 14 -2.16 18.66 -2.00
C LYS A 14 -2.34 19.94 -2.80
N LYS A 15 -1.66 21.03 -2.41
CA LYS A 15 -1.74 22.33 -3.11
C LYS A 15 -1.27 22.24 -4.56
N ALA A 16 -0.28 21.40 -4.83
CA ALA A 16 0.23 21.11 -6.16
C ALA A 16 -0.65 20.12 -6.96
N GLN A 17 -1.76 19.63 -6.40
CA GLN A 17 -2.66 18.63 -7.03
C GLN A 17 -1.95 17.33 -7.45
N LEU A 18 -0.89 16.93 -6.74
CA LEU A 18 -0.12 15.70 -7.00
C LEU A 18 -0.69 14.47 -6.27
N THR A 19 -1.59 14.70 -5.31
CA THR A 19 -2.28 13.68 -4.51
C THR A 19 -3.69 14.15 -4.17
N ILE A 20 -4.63 13.20 -4.05
CA ILE A 20 -6.00 13.46 -3.59
C ILE A 20 -6.02 13.45 -2.05
N THR A 21 -5.30 12.51 -1.43
CA THR A 21 -5.38 12.21 0.00
C THR A 21 -4.36 12.95 0.85
N GLY A 22 -3.23 13.35 0.27
CA GLY A 22 -2.10 13.95 0.97
C GLY A 22 -0.89 13.04 1.07
N ALA A 23 -1.05 11.73 0.81
CA ALA A 23 0.05 10.77 0.78
C ALA A 23 0.89 10.78 2.08
N LEU A 24 0.21 10.85 3.24
CA LEU A 24 0.89 10.84 4.54
C LEU A 24 1.65 9.54 4.77
N ASP A 25 1.07 8.42 4.35
CA ASP A 25 1.71 7.11 4.30
C ASP A 25 3.00 7.12 3.48
N ASP A 26 3.00 7.71 2.27
CA ASP A 26 4.22 7.84 1.46
C ASP A 26 5.29 8.67 2.19
N HIS A 27 4.89 9.77 2.82
CA HIS A 27 5.82 10.61 3.59
C HIS A 27 6.42 9.84 4.78
N LEU A 28 5.60 9.10 5.54
CA LEU A 28 6.04 8.31 6.68
C LEU A 28 6.92 7.12 6.23
N ALA A 29 6.61 6.49 5.11
CA ALA A 29 7.40 5.40 4.54
C ALA A 29 8.80 5.86 4.12
N VAL A 30 8.92 7.06 3.53
CA VAL A 30 10.23 7.63 3.12
C VAL A 30 11.03 8.16 4.31
N SER A 31 10.37 8.84 5.25
CA SER A 31 11.03 9.47 6.40
C SER A 31 11.29 8.53 7.58
N GLY A 32 10.60 7.39 7.59
CA GLY A 32 10.62 6.40 8.66
C GLY A 32 11.15 5.04 8.21
N CYS A 33 10.60 3.98 8.80
CA CYS A 33 10.99 2.59 8.54
C CYS A 33 9.84 1.64 8.86
N GLY A 34 9.82 0.46 8.23
CA GLY A 34 8.69 -0.48 8.36
C GLY A 34 7.45 -0.05 7.58
N GLY A 35 6.28 -0.58 7.96
CA GLY A 35 5.00 -0.33 7.29
C GLY A 35 4.12 0.66 8.01
N TYR A 36 3.43 1.53 7.26
CA TYR A 36 2.52 2.55 7.81
C TYR A 36 1.13 2.42 7.19
N ALA A 37 0.10 2.46 8.03
CA ALA A 37 -1.29 2.53 7.62
C ALA A 37 -1.88 3.82 8.17
N THR A 38 -2.42 4.66 7.29
CA THR A 38 -2.91 5.99 7.65
C THR A 38 -4.40 6.14 7.34
N ILE A 39 -5.07 6.98 8.12
CA ILE A 39 -6.44 7.44 7.91
C ILE A 39 -6.36 8.89 7.44
N ASN A 40 -7.07 9.18 6.35
CA ASN A 40 -7.20 10.54 5.86
C ASN A 40 -7.99 11.43 6.83
N PRO A 41 -7.69 12.74 6.92
CA PRO A 41 -6.69 13.42 6.12
C PRO A 41 -5.25 13.14 6.59
N HIS A 42 -4.97 13.03 7.90
CA HIS A 42 -3.59 13.00 8.39
C HIS A 42 -3.40 12.26 9.73
N LYS A 43 -3.91 11.04 9.87
CA LYS A 43 -3.77 10.26 11.13
C LYS A 43 -3.06 8.93 10.88
N LEU A 44 -2.00 8.65 11.64
CA LEU A 44 -1.42 7.30 11.70
C LEU A 44 -2.40 6.37 12.44
N ALA A 45 -2.77 5.26 11.81
CA ALA A 45 -3.60 4.23 12.44
C ALA A 45 -2.75 3.10 13.00
N TYR A 46 -1.75 2.65 12.22
CA TYR A 46 -0.92 1.53 12.60
C TYR A 46 0.47 1.65 11.97
N HIS A 47 1.49 1.25 12.73
CA HIS A 47 2.89 1.21 12.32
C HIS A 47 3.48 -0.14 12.71
N ASP A 48 4.12 -0.79 11.74
CA ASP A 48 4.81 -2.05 11.95
C ASP A 48 6.29 -1.92 11.59
N PRO A 49 7.17 -1.76 12.59
CA PRO A 49 8.61 -1.62 12.38
C PRO A 49 9.29 -2.93 11.96
N SER A 50 8.58 -4.07 12.04
CA SER A 50 9.16 -5.40 11.88
C SER A 50 9.10 -5.95 10.45
N LEU A 51 8.40 -5.26 9.53
CA LEU A 51 8.27 -5.70 8.15
C LEU A 51 9.63 -5.88 7.48
N GLN A 52 9.82 -7.06 6.91
CA GLN A 52 11.04 -7.54 6.26
C GLN A 52 10.68 -8.40 5.07
N GLY A 53 11.61 -8.52 4.14
CA GLY A 53 11.48 -9.38 2.96
C GLY A 53 12.13 -8.74 1.73
N TRP A 54 11.80 -9.31 0.59
CA TRP A 54 12.12 -8.80 -0.73
C TRP A 54 10.87 -8.26 -1.39
N VAL A 55 11.01 -7.16 -2.12
CA VAL A 55 9.94 -6.58 -2.93
C VAL A 55 10.39 -6.49 -4.38
N GLY A 56 9.52 -6.96 -5.27
CA GLY A 56 9.64 -6.84 -6.70
C GLY A 56 8.65 -5.81 -7.20
N LEU A 57 9.08 -4.95 -8.11
CA LEU A 57 8.26 -3.94 -8.76
C LEU A 57 8.31 -4.19 -10.27
N LEU A 58 7.14 -4.33 -10.89
CA LEU A 58 6.98 -4.28 -12.34
C LEU A 58 6.51 -2.87 -12.71
N VAL A 59 7.46 -2.01 -13.11
CA VAL A 59 7.22 -0.62 -13.47
C VAL A 59 6.71 -0.53 -14.90
N ARG A 60 5.56 0.13 -15.08
CA ARG A 60 4.76 0.07 -16.32
C ARG A 60 4.42 1.46 -16.87
N GLY A 61 5.42 2.26 -17.19
CA GLY A 61 5.18 3.63 -17.68
C GLY A 61 4.45 4.51 -16.64
N GLU A 62 4.00 5.69 -17.07
CA GLU A 62 3.43 6.70 -16.17
C GLU A 62 1.90 6.81 -16.28
N LYS A 63 1.19 6.83 -15.15
CA LYS A 63 -0.24 7.18 -15.08
C LYS A 63 -0.42 8.55 -14.41
N PRO A 64 -0.82 9.59 -15.16
CA PRO A 64 -1.08 10.91 -14.57
C PRO A 64 -2.28 10.85 -13.63
N ILE A 65 -2.25 11.61 -12.53
CA ILE A 65 -3.32 11.62 -11.52
C ILE A 65 -4.70 11.96 -12.12
N LYS A 66 -4.73 12.81 -13.14
CA LYS A 66 -5.95 13.20 -13.87
C LYS A 66 -6.62 12.04 -14.62
N SER A 67 -5.92 10.93 -14.84
CA SER A 67 -6.46 9.74 -15.50
C SER A 67 -7.20 8.81 -14.53
N VAL A 68 -7.05 9.01 -13.22
CA VAL A 68 -7.71 8.19 -12.19
C VAL A 68 -9.18 8.57 -12.11
N LYS A 69 -10.05 7.60 -12.41
CA LYS A 69 -11.51 7.75 -12.29
C LYS A 69 -11.97 7.25 -10.93
N VAL A 70 -12.12 8.16 -9.98
CA VAL A 70 -12.46 7.86 -8.57
C VAL A 70 -13.78 7.08 -8.47
N GLU A 71 -14.72 7.32 -9.37
CA GLU A 71 -16.02 6.65 -9.42
C GLU A 71 -15.90 5.14 -9.66
N ARG A 72 -14.76 4.67 -10.21
CA ARG A 72 -14.51 3.24 -10.36
C ARG A 72 -14.05 2.60 -9.06
N PHE A 73 -13.32 3.34 -8.24
CA PHE A 73 -12.84 2.87 -6.93
C PHE A 73 -13.99 2.75 -5.94
N THR A 74 -14.98 3.63 -6.03
CA THR A 74 -16.19 3.58 -5.18
C THR A 74 -17.01 2.30 -5.39
N LEU A 75 -16.94 1.66 -6.57
CA LEU A 75 -17.61 0.38 -6.82
C LEU A 75 -17.08 -0.76 -5.93
N TYR A 76 -15.81 -0.66 -5.49
CA TYR A 76 -15.14 -1.68 -4.70
C TYR A 76 -14.87 -1.23 -3.25
N GLN A 77 -15.57 -0.19 -2.78
CA GLN A 77 -15.36 0.42 -1.47
C GLN A 77 -15.39 -0.61 -0.32
N ASN A 78 -16.31 -1.58 -0.37
CA ASN A 78 -16.41 -2.63 0.65
C ASN A 78 -15.16 -3.52 0.69
N ILE A 79 -14.53 -3.79 -0.46
CA ILE A 79 -13.29 -4.58 -0.54
C ILE A 79 -12.13 -3.77 0.05
N TYR A 80 -12.05 -2.47 -0.25
CA TYR A 80 -11.07 -1.59 0.37
C TYR A 80 -11.24 -1.50 1.90
N GLN A 81 -12.47 -1.51 2.40
CA GLN A 81 -12.72 -1.57 3.85
C GLN A 81 -12.25 -2.89 4.47
N ILE A 82 -12.33 -4.01 3.76
CA ILE A 82 -11.77 -5.29 4.21
C ILE A 82 -10.24 -5.22 4.25
N ALA A 83 -9.60 -4.71 3.20
CA ALA A 83 -8.15 -4.49 3.18
C ALA A 83 -7.71 -3.60 4.35
N TRP A 84 -8.45 -2.53 4.63
CA TRP A 84 -8.21 -1.66 5.78
C TRP A 84 -8.27 -2.42 7.11
N LYS A 85 -9.31 -3.24 7.32
CA LYS A 85 -9.46 -4.05 8.53
C LYS A 85 -8.30 -5.03 8.71
N LEU A 86 -7.81 -5.63 7.63
CA LEU A 86 -6.65 -6.52 7.65
C LEU A 86 -5.36 -5.77 8.03
N ALA A 87 -5.15 -4.57 7.47
CA ALA A 87 -3.96 -3.77 7.75
C ALA A 87 -3.86 -3.38 9.22
N VAL A 88 -4.96 -2.93 9.83
CA VAL A 88 -4.96 -2.47 11.23
C VAL A 88 -4.85 -3.59 12.27
N ILE A 89 -5.00 -4.86 11.86
CA ILE A 89 -4.72 -6.03 12.70
C ILE A 89 -3.36 -6.67 12.39
N GLY A 90 -2.51 -6.00 11.61
CA GLY A 90 -1.15 -6.45 11.28
C GLY A 90 -1.07 -7.48 10.15
N GLN A 91 -2.17 -7.80 9.47
CA GLN A 91 -2.15 -8.69 8.30
C GLN A 91 -1.80 -7.91 7.02
N TRP A 92 -0.61 -7.31 7.00
CA TRP A 92 -0.18 -6.38 5.94
C TRP A 92 -0.19 -6.98 4.54
N TRP A 93 0.34 -8.19 4.38
CA TRP A 93 0.46 -8.80 3.06
C TRP A 93 -0.91 -9.21 2.51
N ASN A 94 -1.80 -9.71 3.38
CA ASN A 94 -3.19 -9.97 3.00
C ASN A 94 -3.94 -8.66 2.67
N ALA A 95 -3.71 -7.60 3.45
CA ALA A 95 -4.27 -6.28 3.18
C ALA A 95 -3.81 -5.72 1.83
N ALA A 96 -2.51 -5.83 1.53
CA ALA A 96 -1.91 -5.47 0.25
C ALA A 96 -2.57 -6.22 -0.91
N THR A 97 -2.70 -7.55 -0.80
CA THR A 97 -3.32 -8.40 -1.82
C THR A 97 -4.77 -8.02 -2.08
N VAL A 98 -5.59 -7.88 -1.03
CA VAL A 98 -7.00 -7.50 -1.18
C VAL A 98 -7.13 -6.09 -1.78
N ASN A 99 -6.30 -5.14 -1.34
CA ASN A 99 -6.27 -3.79 -1.90
C ASN A 99 -5.85 -3.78 -3.37
N GLY A 100 -4.82 -4.55 -3.72
CA GLY A 100 -4.27 -4.65 -5.06
C GLY A 100 -5.27 -5.21 -6.05
N ILE A 101 -5.95 -6.32 -5.69
CA ILE A 101 -7.00 -6.92 -6.52
C ILE A 101 -8.13 -5.92 -6.76
N ALA A 102 -8.65 -5.26 -5.72
CA ALA A 102 -9.68 -4.23 -5.87
C ALA A 102 -9.23 -3.10 -6.80
N SER A 103 -7.95 -2.71 -6.71
CA SER A 103 -7.37 -1.65 -7.55
C SER A 103 -7.23 -2.08 -9.01
N LEU A 104 -6.77 -3.29 -9.31
CA LEU A 104 -6.74 -3.82 -10.67
C LEU A 104 -8.15 -3.86 -11.29
N LEU A 105 -9.15 -4.31 -10.53
CA LEU A 105 -10.55 -4.29 -10.94
C LEU A 105 -11.07 -2.86 -11.22
N ALA A 106 -10.70 -1.89 -10.37
CA ALA A 106 -11.03 -0.48 -10.58
C ALA A 106 -10.35 0.11 -11.83
N TYR A 107 -9.12 -0.30 -12.11
CA TYR A 107 -8.40 0.06 -13.34
C TYR A 107 -8.91 -0.69 -14.59
N ARG A 108 -9.73 -1.73 -14.42
CA ARG A 108 -10.13 -2.69 -15.49
C ARG A 108 -8.95 -3.41 -16.11
N GLU A 109 -7.98 -3.76 -15.28
CA GLU A 109 -6.87 -4.62 -15.68
C GLU A 109 -7.15 -6.06 -15.21
N PRO A 110 -6.63 -7.07 -15.94
CA PRO A 110 -6.77 -8.47 -15.53
C PRO A 110 -6.16 -8.65 -14.13
N VAL A 111 -6.69 -9.57 -13.35
CA VAL A 111 -6.22 -9.89 -11.99
C VAL A 111 -5.45 -11.20 -11.94
N GLU A 112 -5.69 -12.06 -12.94
CA GLU A 112 -5.17 -13.40 -13.07
C GLU A 112 -3.64 -13.44 -13.00
N PRO A 113 -2.88 -12.54 -13.68
CA PRO A 113 -1.43 -12.59 -13.59
C PRO A 113 -0.89 -12.27 -12.19
N LEU A 114 -1.58 -11.41 -11.43
CA LEU A 114 -1.22 -11.17 -10.02
C LEU A 114 -1.51 -12.42 -9.18
N ILE A 115 -2.64 -13.10 -9.41
CA ILE A 115 -2.98 -14.33 -8.69
C ILE A 115 -1.96 -15.44 -8.99
N GLU A 116 -1.53 -15.59 -10.26
CA GLU A 116 -0.48 -16.53 -10.64
C GLU A 116 0.84 -16.22 -9.94
N ALA A 117 1.25 -14.95 -9.92
CA ALA A 117 2.46 -14.52 -9.22
C ALA A 117 2.39 -14.76 -7.70
N LEU A 118 1.20 -14.63 -7.10
CA LEU A 118 0.98 -14.92 -5.67
C LEU A 118 1.04 -16.41 -5.33
N ASN A 119 0.90 -17.30 -6.31
CA ASN A 119 1.00 -18.75 -6.13
C ASN A 119 2.44 -19.28 -6.22
N VAL A 120 3.42 -18.41 -6.51
CA VAL A 120 4.84 -18.77 -6.44
C VAL A 120 5.21 -19.01 -4.97
N ASP A 121 5.96 -20.08 -4.72
CA ASP A 121 6.40 -20.42 -3.37
C ASP A 121 7.17 -19.26 -2.72
N ASN A 122 6.97 -19.08 -1.42
CA ASN A 122 7.60 -18.02 -0.62
C ASN A 122 7.19 -16.58 -0.97
N ILE A 123 6.16 -16.37 -1.78
CA ILE A 123 5.47 -15.09 -1.91
C ILE A 123 4.52 -14.88 -0.73
N LEU A 124 4.58 -13.68 -0.15
CA LEU A 124 3.79 -13.27 1.01
C LEU A 124 2.53 -12.49 0.61
N GLY A 125 2.62 -11.70 -0.45
CA GLY A 125 1.54 -10.85 -0.94
C GLY A 125 1.98 -9.94 -2.08
N GLY A 126 1.09 -9.09 -2.56
CA GLY A 126 1.39 -8.20 -3.68
C GLY A 126 0.20 -7.31 -4.01
N GLY A 127 0.36 -6.40 -4.97
CA GLY A 127 -0.73 -5.51 -5.34
C GLY A 127 -0.30 -4.41 -6.30
N VAL A 128 -1.02 -3.30 -6.28
CA VAL A 128 -0.73 -2.13 -7.13
C VAL A 128 -0.07 -1.07 -6.27
N SER A 129 1.06 -0.55 -6.72
CA SER A 129 1.77 0.54 -6.04
C SER A 129 1.22 1.90 -6.48
N GLY A 130 0.89 2.75 -5.51
CA GLY A 130 0.39 4.11 -5.74
C GLY A 130 -0.86 4.15 -6.62
N LYS A 131 -0.80 4.99 -7.67
CA LYS A 131 -1.90 5.16 -8.65
C LYS A 131 -1.84 4.13 -9.79
N GLY A 132 -1.04 3.08 -9.62
CA GLY A 132 -0.67 2.18 -10.70
C GLY A 132 0.14 2.88 -11.81
N PRO A 133 0.45 2.18 -12.91
CA PRO A 133 0.16 0.77 -13.19
C PRO A 133 1.20 -0.20 -12.62
N THR A 134 2.15 0.30 -11.81
CA THR A 134 3.18 -0.52 -11.19
C THR A 134 2.53 -1.58 -10.31
N ILE A 135 2.86 -2.83 -10.60
CA ILE A 135 2.46 -3.99 -9.78
C ILE A 135 3.66 -4.36 -8.91
N TYR A 136 3.42 -4.74 -7.67
CA TYR A 136 4.45 -5.21 -6.78
C TYR A 136 4.11 -6.56 -6.18
N VAL A 137 5.15 -7.30 -5.82
CA VAL A 137 5.06 -8.56 -5.08
C VAL A 137 6.08 -8.53 -3.95
N VAL A 138 5.74 -9.15 -2.82
CA VAL A 138 6.59 -9.25 -1.64
C VAL A 138 6.80 -10.72 -1.33
N GLY A 139 8.04 -11.12 -1.09
CA GLY A 139 8.40 -12.49 -0.78
C GLY A 139 9.49 -12.59 0.28
N ILE A 140 9.74 -13.80 0.75
CA ILE A 140 10.79 -14.09 1.75
C ILE A 140 12.18 -14.03 1.10
N GLU A 141 12.28 -14.42 -0.16
CA GLU A 141 13.53 -14.60 -0.89
C GLU A 141 13.52 -13.80 -2.20
N GLU A 142 14.70 -13.30 -2.60
CA GLU A 142 14.90 -12.54 -3.84
C GLU A 142 14.44 -13.35 -5.06
N LYS A 143 14.84 -14.62 -5.12
CA LYS A 143 14.55 -15.52 -6.23
C LYS A 143 13.04 -15.76 -6.43
N ALA A 144 12.29 -15.92 -5.33
CA ALA A 144 10.83 -16.08 -5.39
C ALA A 144 10.18 -14.83 -6.00
N VAL A 145 10.66 -13.65 -5.58
CA VAL A 145 10.20 -12.36 -6.11
C VAL A 145 10.55 -12.20 -7.59
N GLU A 146 11.74 -12.62 -8.02
CA GLU A 146 12.14 -12.61 -9.43
C GLU A 146 11.25 -13.49 -10.30
N GLU A 147 10.95 -14.70 -9.85
CA GLU A 147 10.07 -15.64 -10.55
C GLU A 147 8.65 -15.08 -10.68
N ALA A 148 8.11 -14.53 -9.61
CA ALA A 148 6.81 -13.85 -9.62
C ALA A 148 6.79 -12.65 -10.58
N LEU A 149 7.87 -11.87 -10.66
CA LEU A 149 8.00 -10.77 -11.61
C LEU A 149 8.08 -11.25 -13.06
N ASP A 150 8.68 -12.41 -13.34
CA ASP A 150 8.72 -12.98 -14.69
C ASP A 150 7.33 -13.32 -15.21
N LEU A 151 6.48 -13.89 -14.36
CA LEU A 151 5.07 -14.15 -14.68
C LEU A 151 4.31 -12.85 -14.98
N LEU A 152 4.48 -11.83 -14.13
CA LEU A 152 3.85 -10.52 -14.32
C LEU A 152 4.36 -9.83 -15.59
N ALA A 153 5.67 -9.87 -15.86
CA ALA A 153 6.28 -9.26 -17.03
C ALA A 153 5.80 -9.91 -18.33
N LYS A 154 5.58 -11.22 -18.33
CA LYS A 154 5.01 -11.94 -19.48
C LYS A 154 3.60 -11.47 -19.82
N ALA A 155 2.79 -11.14 -18.82
CA ALA A 155 1.40 -10.73 -19.00
C ALA A 155 1.25 -9.22 -19.30
N TYR A 156 2.00 -8.37 -18.60
CA TYR A 156 1.81 -6.92 -18.67
C TYR A 156 2.92 -6.15 -19.37
N GLY A 157 4.10 -6.76 -19.54
CA GLY A 157 5.34 -6.05 -19.88
C GLY A 157 5.78 -5.09 -18.76
N GLY A 158 6.96 -4.49 -18.94
CA GLY A 158 7.49 -3.47 -18.02
C GLY A 158 8.92 -3.76 -17.57
N GLU A 159 9.47 -2.81 -16.83
CA GLU A 159 10.78 -2.91 -16.22
C GLU A 159 10.68 -3.58 -14.84
N LYS A 160 11.58 -4.53 -14.56
CA LYS A 160 11.64 -5.25 -13.29
C LYS A 160 12.66 -4.58 -12.37
N ILE A 161 12.24 -4.28 -11.14
CA ILE A 161 13.13 -3.83 -10.07
C ILE A 161 12.95 -4.78 -8.88
N VAL A 162 14.04 -5.30 -8.34
CA VAL A 162 14.02 -6.12 -7.12
C VAL A 162 14.85 -5.44 -6.06
N THR A 163 14.31 -5.35 -4.84
CA THR A 163 15.00 -4.71 -3.72
C THR A 163 14.58 -5.30 -2.38
N LYS A 164 15.35 -5.02 -1.34
CA LYS A 164 15.13 -5.52 0.00
C LYS A 164 14.36 -4.50 0.83
N ILE A 165 13.37 -4.97 1.59
CA ILE A 165 12.66 -4.15 2.56
C ILE A 165 13.61 -3.88 3.74
N VAL A 166 13.90 -2.61 3.99
CA VAL A 166 14.79 -2.19 5.07
C VAL A 166 14.00 -2.15 6.38
N ALA A 167 14.34 -3.04 7.31
CA ALA A 167 13.80 -3.04 8.65
C ALA A 167 14.23 -1.78 9.44
N CYS A 168 13.42 -1.39 10.42
CA CYS A 168 13.83 -0.38 11.40
C CYS A 168 15.09 -0.82 12.15
N LYS A 169 16.14 0.01 12.14
CA LYS A 169 17.32 -0.20 13.00
C LYS A 169 16.91 0.10 14.45
N ASN A 170 16.87 -0.95 15.28
CA ASN A 170 16.42 -0.99 16.68
C ASN A 170 14.88 -0.98 16.84
N ASN A 171 14.34 -2.03 17.47
CA ASN A 171 12.93 -2.23 17.83
C ASN A 171 12.37 -1.21 18.86
N SER A 172 12.87 0.02 18.91
CA SER A 172 12.58 0.99 19.96
C SER A 172 11.36 1.88 19.73
N HIS A 173 10.62 1.72 18.62
CA HIS A 173 9.31 2.35 18.47
C HIS A 173 8.20 1.33 18.69
N LYS A 174 7.85 1.11 19.96
CA LYS A 174 6.60 0.44 20.34
C LYS A 174 5.45 1.43 20.14
N PRO A 175 4.44 1.14 19.32
CA PRO A 175 3.20 1.90 19.35
C PRO A 175 2.61 1.77 20.76
N THR A 176 2.30 2.88 21.42
CA THR A 176 1.65 2.85 22.73
C THR A 176 0.26 2.22 22.58
N GLU A 177 0.05 1.13 23.33
CA GLU A 177 -1.16 0.28 23.43
C GLU A 177 -2.48 1.07 23.52
N GLN A 178 -2.43 2.31 24.03
CA GLN A 178 -3.57 3.22 24.17
C GLN A 178 -4.15 3.74 22.84
N THR A 179 -3.43 3.61 21.71
CA THR A 179 -3.86 4.13 20.41
C THR A 179 -4.79 3.16 19.66
N ILE A 180 -4.64 1.85 19.92
CA ILE A 180 -5.32 0.77 19.21
C ILE A 180 -6.79 0.69 19.63
N THR A 181 -7.08 0.69 20.93
CA THR A 181 -8.43 0.41 21.45
C THR A 181 -9.44 1.54 21.22
N LYS A 182 -8.99 2.80 21.08
CA LYS A 182 -9.89 3.95 20.86
C LYS A 182 -10.38 4.11 19.41
N THR A 183 -9.65 3.56 18.44
CA THR A 183 -9.95 3.79 17.01
C THR A 183 -11.00 2.80 16.47
N PHE A 184 -11.10 1.58 17.02
CA PHE A 184 -12.09 0.59 16.61
C PHE A 184 -13.55 1.00 16.90
N ASN A 185 -13.81 1.77 17.96
CA ASN A 185 -15.18 2.12 18.39
C ASN A 185 -15.73 3.43 17.79
N THR A 186 -14.94 4.15 16.98
CA THR A 186 -15.33 5.51 16.50
C THR A 186 -15.46 5.66 14.99
N ILE A 187 -15.12 4.63 14.20
CA ILE A 187 -15.23 4.71 12.74
C ILE A 187 -16.66 4.34 12.32
N LYS A 188 -17.48 5.37 12.07
CA LYS A 188 -18.76 5.19 11.37
C LYS A 188 -18.49 4.82 9.89
N PRO A 189 -19.29 3.92 9.30
CA PRO A 189 -19.06 3.34 7.98
C PRO A 189 -19.06 4.33 6.78
N ASN A 190 -19.35 5.61 6.99
CA ASN A 190 -19.64 6.58 5.91
C ASN A 190 -18.63 7.72 5.76
N THR A 191 -17.36 7.54 6.16
CA THR A 191 -16.33 8.57 5.94
C THR A 191 -15.17 7.99 5.13
N ILE A 192 -15.36 7.94 3.81
CA ILE A 192 -14.31 7.84 2.80
C ILE A 192 -14.54 9.00 1.83
#